data_AF-A0A804IQ13-F1
#
_entry.id   AF-A0A804IQ13-F1
#
_cell.length_a   1.000
_cell.length_b   1.000
_cell.length_c   1.000
_cell.angle_alpha   90.00
_cell.angle_beta   90.00
_cell.angle_gamma   90.00
#
_symmetry.space_group_name_H-M   'P 1'
#
loop_
_entity.id
_entity.type
_entity.pdbx_description
1 polymer ?
#
loop_
_entity_poly.entity_id
_entity_poly.type
_entity_poly.pdbx_seq_one_letter_code
_entity_poly.pdbx_strand_id
1 'polypeptide(L)'
;MLMDKYIFIIHKWFVIDVRLGHLLQVYVTFFFFFFFFFFLTGSCFHGDAGTMRKRAKEEQQWKSSTVSITSTKHMLYGFKKKKEEYGKLQKAEMSRWDCIELLNEIVDESDQDLDEPQIEHLLQSAEAVRRDYPDQDWLHLTALIHDLGTVLMNPTFGDAFPLGCALDESIVHHNYFKENPLLQTRLGVYTENCGLDKVTMSWGHDEYIYLVMKGNETKLPPASFFIMRFHSL
;
A
#
# COMPACT_ATOMS: atom_id res chain seq x y z
N MET A 1 -16.17 0.66 -25.81
CA MET A 1 -15.50 0.25 -27.08
C MET A 1 -14.03 -0.18 -26.93
N LEU A 2 -13.28 0.29 -25.91
CA LEU A 2 -11.94 -0.26 -25.58
C LEU A 2 -11.99 -1.35 -24.49
N MET A 3 -12.84 -1.21 -23.46
CA MET A 3 -13.03 -2.28 -22.44
C MET A 3 -13.68 -3.56 -23.01
N ASP A 4 -14.53 -3.44 -24.03
CA ASP A 4 -15.23 -4.59 -24.62
C ASP A 4 -14.27 -5.56 -25.37
N LYS A 5 -13.12 -5.07 -25.84
CA LYS A 5 -12.11 -5.90 -26.51
C LYS A 5 -11.30 -6.76 -25.53
N TYR A 6 -11.18 -6.35 -24.27
CA TYR A 6 -10.42 -7.07 -23.25
C TYR A 6 -11.29 -8.00 -22.39
N ILE A 7 -12.61 -7.74 -22.30
CA ILE A 7 -13.60 -8.71 -21.80
C ILE A 7 -13.45 -10.07 -22.50
N PHE A 8 -13.14 -10.08 -23.80
CA PHE A 8 -12.96 -11.31 -24.58
C PHE A 8 -11.65 -12.05 -24.29
N ILE A 9 -10.61 -11.35 -23.84
CA ILE A 9 -9.31 -11.93 -23.46
C ILE A 9 -9.40 -12.51 -22.04
N ILE A 10 -10.05 -11.79 -21.11
CA ILE A 10 -10.31 -12.26 -19.73
C ILE A 10 -11.26 -13.46 -19.73
N HIS A 11 -12.30 -13.47 -20.58
CA HIS A 11 -13.21 -14.63 -20.68
C HIS A 11 -12.53 -15.92 -21.15
N LYS A 12 -11.47 -15.83 -21.97
CA LYS A 12 -10.77 -17.02 -22.48
C LYS A 12 -9.82 -17.66 -21.46
N TRP A 13 -9.27 -16.88 -20.53
CA TRP A 13 -8.46 -17.41 -19.43
C TRP A 13 -9.34 -18.06 -18.34
N PHE A 14 -10.53 -17.51 -18.07
CA PHE A 14 -11.45 -18.07 -17.08
C PHE A 14 -12.10 -19.41 -17.50
N VAL A 15 -12.26 -19.70 -18.79
CA VAL A 15 -12.93 -20.95 -19.24
C VAL A 15 -12.08 -22.21 -19.01
N ILE A 16 -10.77 -22.08 -18.76
CA ILE A 16 -9.90 -23.24 -18.49
C ILE A 16 -10.02 -23.73 -17.03
N ASP A 17 -10.59 -22.95 -16.11
CA ASP A 17 -10.66 -23.31 -14.68
C ASP A 17 -12.07 -23.30 -14.06
N VAL A 18 -13.11 -23.52 -14.88
CA VAL A 18 -14.52 -23.65 -14.41
C VAL A 18 -14.93 -25.12 -14.19
N ARG A 19 -14.02 -26.09 -14.31
CA ARG A 19 -14.32 -27.52 -14.08
C ARG A 19 -13.99 -28.06 -12.67
N LEU A 20 -13.50 -27.22 -11.75
CA LEU A 20 -13.40 -27.55 -10.32
C LEU A 20 -14.42 -26.78 -9.46
N GLY A 21 -15.60 -26.51 -10.03
CA GLY A 21 -16.71 -25.84 -9.35
C GLY A 21 -17.46 -26.71 -8.34
N HIS A 22 -16.83 -27.11 -7.22
CA HIS A 22 -17.56 -27.60 -6.04
C HIS A 22 -16.85 -27.48 -4.67
N LEU A 23 -15.72 -26.75 -4.57
CA LEU A 23 -14.99 -26.58 -3.29
C LEU A 23 -14.78 -25.12 -2.84
N LEU A 24 -15.31 -24.13 -3.57
CA LEU A 24 -15.09 -22.71 -3.26
C LEU A 24 -16.36 -21.93 -2.86
N GLN A 25 -17.36 -22.60 -2.30
CA GLN A 25 -18.55 -21.93 -1.74
C GLN A 25 -18.44 -21.65 -0.22
N VAL A 26 -17.23 -21.64 0.33
CA VAL A 26 -16.98 -21.38 1.76
C VAL A 26 -16.04 -20.18 2.02
N TYR A 27 -15.36 -19.63 1.01
CA TYR A 27 -14.33 -18.60 1.22
C TYR A 27 -14.80 -17.14 1.09
N VAL A 28 -15.99 -16.86 0.56
CA VAL A 28 -16.45 -15.47 0.32
C VAL A 28 -17.20 -14.86 1.53
N THR A 29 -17.41 -15.63 2.60
CA THR A 29 -17.82 -15.10 3.92
C THR A 29 -16.66 -15.01 4.92
N PHE A 30 -15.41 -15.23 4.49
CA PHE A 30 -14.24 -15.25 5.38
C PHE A 30 -13.51 -13.90 5.52
N PHE A 31 -13.78 -12.91 4.66
CA PHE A 31 -13.07 -11.62 4.69
C PHE A 31 -13.62 -10.59 5.70
N PHE A 32 -14.76 -10.86 6.36
CA PHE A 32 -15.29 -10.04 7.45
C PHE A 32 -15.23 -10.71 8.84
N PHE A 33 -14.71 -11.94 8.94
CA PHE A 33 -14.67 -12.71 10.21
C PHE A 33 -13.26 -13.11 10.67
N PHE A 34 -12.21 -12.85 9.90
CA PHE A 34 -10.84 -13.29 10.24
C PHE A 34 -10.14 -12.42 11.29
N PHE A 35 -10.77 -11.34 11.76
CA PHE A 35 -10.21 -10.49 12.81
C PHE A 35 -10.43 -11.03 14.25
N PHE A 36 -11.04 -12.21 14.44
CA PHE A 36 -11.42 -12.68 15.80
C PHE A 36 -11.05 -14.13 16.20
N PHE A 37 -10.36 -14.94 15.38
CA PHE A 37 -10.15 -16.37 15.74
C PHE A 37 -8.71 -16.90 15.75
N PHE A 38 -7.70 -16.06 15.50
CA PHE A 38 -6.30 -16.54 15.46
C PHE A 38 -5.62 -16.65 16.84
N PHE A 39 -6.38 -16.75 17.93
CA PHE A 39 -5.83 -16.83 19.30
C PHE A 39 -5.79 -18.24 19.92
N LEU A 40 -6.17 -19.32 19.20
CA LEU A 40 -6.39 -20.62 19.88
C LEU A 40 -5.74 -21.89 19.31
N THR A 41 -5.01 -21.86 18.20
CA THR A 41 -4.32 -23.08 17.75
C THR A 41 -2.89 -22.78 17.31
N GLY A 42 -1.97 -22.83 18.27
CA GLY A 42 -0.54 -22.84 18.00
C GLY A 42 -0.18 -24.06 17.14
N SER A 43 0.22 -23.80 15.90
CA SER A 43 0.80 -24.78 15.00
C SER A 43 1.99 -24.14 14.28
N CYS A 44 3.19 -24.63 14.62
CA CYS A 44 4.46 -24.28 13.96
C CYS A 44 4.41 -24.64 12.47
N PHE A 45 4.41 -23.64 11.59
CA PHE A 45 4.74 -23.83 10.18
C PHE A 45 6.26 -23.75 9.98
N HIS A 46 6.82 -24.80 9.37
CA HIS A 46 8.21 -24.83 8.92
C HIS A 46 8.36 -23.85 7.76
N GLY A 47 9.14 -22.78 7.96
CA GLY A 47 9.35 -21.75 6.94
C GLY A 47 10.31 -22.21 5.84
N ASP A 48 9.90 -22.01 4.59
CA ASP A 48 10.73 -22.24 3.40
C ASP A 48 11.84 -21.17 3.28
N ALA A 49 12.93 -21.50 2.60
CA ALA A 49 14.12 -20.65 2.46
C ALA A 49 13.81 -19.31 1.77
N GLY A 50 12.81 -19.27 0.89
CA GLY A 50 12.31 -18.03 0.28
C GLY A 50 11.71 -17.08 1.32
N THR A 51 10.84 -17.59 2.19
CA THR A 51 10.18 -16.84 3.27
C THR A 51 11.20 -16.32 4.29
N MET A 52 12.23 -17.11 4.60
CA MET A 52 13.31 -16.71 5.50
C MET A 52 14.17 -15.59 4.91
N ARG A 53 14.40 -15.59 3.59
CA ARG A 53 15.18 -14.55 2.90
C ARG A 53 14.41 -13.25 2.76
N LYS A 54 13.09 -13.30 2.53
CA LYS A 54 12.19 -12.13 2.58
C LYS A 54 12.21 -11.47 3.97
N ARG A 55 11.94 -12.25 5.03
CA ARG A 55 11.99 -11.74 6.42
C ARG A 55 13.33 -11.14 6.81
N ALA A 56 14.45 -11.73 6.37
CA ALA A 56 15.78 -11.20 6.65
C ALA A 56 16.04 -9.85 5.96
N LYS A 57 15.53 -9.66 4.74
CA LYS A 57 15.61 -8.37 4.03
C LYS A 57 14.71 -7.31 4.66
N GLU A 58 13.45 -7.65 4.98
CA GLU A 58 12.53 -6.77 5.70
C GLU A 58 13.12 -6.33 7.04
N GLU A 59 13.66 -7.29 7.80
CA GLU A 59 14.35 -7.04 9.06
C GLU A 59 15.57 -6.13 8.86
N GLN A 60 16.31 -6.28 7.76
CA GLN A 60 17.46 -5.45 7.44
C GLN A 60 17.07 -4.03 6.98
N GLN A 61 15.99 -3.90 6.19
CA GLN A 61 15.38 -2.61 5.82
C GLN A 61 14.92 -1.88 7.08
N TRP A 62 14.22 -2.56 7.97
CA TRP A 62 13.71 -1.98 9.20
C TRP A 62 14.83 -1.65 10.20
N LYS A 63 15.86 -2.49 10.31
CA LYS A 63 17.08 -2.17 11.06
C LYS A 63 17.77 -0.93 10.47
N SER A 64 17.83 -0.79 9.15
CA SER A 64 18.41 0.40 8.50
C SER A 64 17.56 1.65 8.76
N SER A 65 16.25 1.52 8.72
CA SER A 65 15.29 2.58 9.10
C SER A 65 15.53 2.97 10.55
N THR A 66 15.56 2.01 11.47
CA THR A 66 15.81 2.18 12.92
C THR A 66 17.14 2.89 13.20
N VAL A 67 18.21 2.48 12.53
CA VAL A 67 19.55 3.11 12.64
C VAL A 67 19.55 4.54 12.09
N SER A 68 18.67 4.87 11.13
CA SER A 68 18.53 6.22 10.59
C SER A 68 17.58 7.13 11.37
N ILE A 69 16.81 6.62 12.35
CA ILE A 69 15.94 7.43 13.23
C ILE A 69 16.80 8.17 14.26
N THR A 70 17.53 9.13 13.74
CA THR A 70 17.88 10.34 14.49
C THR A 70 16.58 11.12 14.70
N SER A 71 16.41 11.76 15.86
CA SER A 71 15.26 12.55 16.37
C SER A 71 14.02 12.76 15.47
N THR A 72 12.82 12.82 16.04
CA THR A 72 11.57 13.21 15.36
C THR A 72 11.71 14.42 14.42
N LYS A 73 12.56 15.39 14.80
CA LYS A 73 12.89 16.56 13.96
C LYS A 73 13.56 16.15 12.64
N HIS A 74 14.46 15.18 12.65
CA HIS A 74 15.10 14.64 11.46
C HIS A 74 14.10 13.87 10.59
N MET A 75 13.22 13.03 11.16
CA MET A 75 12.18 12.35 10.36
C MET A 75 11.26 13.37 9.65
N LEU A 76 10.77 14.38 10.38
CA LEU A 76 9.95 15.45 9.79
C LEU A 76 10.74 16.27 8.76
N TYR A 77 12.03 16.52 8.98
CA TYR A 77 12.89 17.19 8.02
C TYR A 77 13.11 16.35 6.76
N GLY A 78 13.35 15.05 6.90
CA GLY A 78 13.47 14.10 5.80
C GLY A 78 12.21 14.04 4.95
N PHE A 79 11.04 13.96 5.60
CA PHE A 79 9.75 14.06 4.93
C PHE A 79 9.62 15.36 4.13
N LYS A 80 9.91 16.52 4.74
CA LYS A 80 9.86 17.82 4.05
C LYS A 80 10.75 17.85 2.82
N LYS A 81 11.99 17.38 2.95
CA LYS A 81 12.95 17.30 1.83
C LYS A 81 12.43 16.42 0.70
N LYS A 82 11.89 15.23 1.03
CA LYS A 82 11.30 14.31 0.04
C LYS A 82 10.07 14.92 -0.62
N LYS A 83 9.17 15.54 0.14
CA LYS A 83 7.99 16.23 -0.39
C LYS A 83 8.35 17.37 -1.33
N GLU A 84 9.37 18.17 -1.01
CA GLU A 84 9.87 19.24 -1.87
C GLU A 84 10.55 18.69 -3.14
N GLU A 85 11.29 17.59 -3.03
CA GLU A 85 11.97 16.96 -4.16
C GLU A 85 10.96 16.34 -5.14
N TYR A 86 10.07 15.49 -4.64
CA TYR A 86 9.12 14.72 -5.44
C TYR A 86 7.89 15.52 -5.83
N GLY A 87 7.51 16.53 -5.04
CA GLY A 87 6.39 17.44 -5.36
C GLY A 87 6.63 18.32 -6.59
N LYS A 88 7.86 18.36 -7.12
CA LYS A 88 8.17 18.98 -8.42
C LYS A 88 7.64 18.17 -9.60
N LEU A 89 7.36 16.88 -9.41
CA LEU A 89 6.86 15.96 -10.44
C LEU A 89 7.75 15.89 -11.70
N GLN A 90 9.07 15.97 -11.51
CA GLN A 90 10.07 15.96 -12.59
C GLN A 90 10.82 14.63 -12.72
N LYS A 91 10.28 13.55 -12.12
CA LYS A 91 10.94 12.24 -12.12
C LYS A 91 10.81 11.52 -13.46
N ALA A 92 9.63 11.60 -14.07
CA ALA A 92 9.34 11.03 -15.38
C ALA A 92 8.04 11.64 -15.95
N GLU A 93 7.89 11.59 -17.26
CA GLU A 93 6.64 11.91 -17.97
C GLU A 93 6.20 10.66 -18.74
N MET A 94 5.01 10.16 -18.43
CA MET A 94 4.47 8.93 -19.03
C MET A 94 2.95 8.90 -18.94
N SER A 95 2.30 8.08 -19.76
CA SER A 95 0.86 7.90 -19.68
C SER A 95 0.49 7.04 -18.46
N ARG A 96 -0.78 7.09 -18.06
CA ARG A 96 -1.30 6.25 -16.97
C ARG A 96 -1.11 4.76 -17.23
N TRP A 97 -1.21 4.35 -18.50
CA TRP A 97 -1.05 2.95 -18.88
C TRP A 97 0.42 2.52 -18.86
N ASP A 98 1.32 3.39 -19.32
CA ASP A 98 2.76 3.13 -19.22
C ASP A 98 3.19 2.94 -17.76
N CYS A 99 2.64 3.72 -16.82
CA CYS A 99 2.87 3.50 -15.38
C CYS A 99 2.42 2.09 -14.93
N ILE A 100 1.24 1.66 -15.38
CA ILE A 100 0.67 0.35 -14.99
C ILE A 100 1.52 -0.77 -15.59
N GLU A 101 1.98 -0.64 -16.83
CA GLU A 101 2.81 -1.67 -17.47
C GLU A 101 4.17 -1.84 -16.78
N LEU A 102 4.76 -0.77 -16.24
CA LEU A 102 6.00 -0.85 -15.46
C LEU A 102 5.86 -1.72 -14.19
N LEU A 103 4.64 -1.88 -13.66
CA LEU A 103 4.39 -2.75 -12.51
C LEU A 103 4.45 -4.24 -12.85
N ASN A 104 4.54 -4.63 -14.12
CA ASN A 104 4.87 -6.02 -14.48
C ASN A 104 6.27 -6.43 -13.99
N GLU A 105 7.17 -5.47 -13.80
CA GLU A 105 8.57 -5.73 -13.42
C GLU A 105 8.81 -5.58 -11.91
N ILE A 106 7.78 -5.24 -11.14
CA ILE A 106 7.86 -4.93 -9.72
C ILE A 106 7.08 -5.98 -8.93
N VAL A 107 7.73 -6.57 -7.93
CA VAL A 107 7.12 -7.42 -6.91
C VAL A 107 7.27 -6.71 -5.57
N ASP A 108 6.19 -6.64 -4.79
CA ASP A 108 6.23 -6.11 -3.44
C ASP A 108 6.94 -7.11 -2.52
N GLU A 109 8.14 -6.74 -2.04
CA GLU A 109 8.90 -7.59 -1.10
C GLU A 109 8.38 -7.50 0.35
N SER A 110 7.53 -6.52 0.67
CA SER A 110 6.92 -6.33 1.99
C SER A 110 5.59 -7.08 2.15
N ASP A 111 4.95 -7.42 1.04
CA ASP A 111 3.75 -8.25 1.07
C ASP A 111 4.15 -9.72 1.29
N GLN A 112 3.70 -10.29 2.40
CA GLN A 112 3.98 -11.68 2.76
C GLN A 112 3.03 -12.66 2.07
N ASP A 113 1.94 -12.16 1.49
CA ASP A 113 0.87 -12.91 0.87
C ASP A 113 1.00 -12.93 -0.66
N LEU A 114 1.75 -11.98 -1.26
CA LEU A 114 1.94 -11.87 -2.71
C LEU A 114 3.36 -12.25 -3.17
N ASP A 115 3.43 -13.03 -4.24
CA ASP A 115 4.65 -13.33 -5.00
C ASP A 115 4.54 -12.87 -6.47
N GLU A 116 3.36 -12.41 -6.88
CA GLU A 116 3.03 -11.97 -8.22
C GLU A 116 3.47 -10.52 -8.51
N PRO A 117 3.59 -10.14 -9.80
CA PRO A 117 3.81 -8.75 -10.19
C PRO A 117 2.68 -7.83 -9.70
N GLN A 118 3.04 -6.61 -9.26
CA GLN A 118 2.11 -5.66 -8.66
C GLN A 118 0.93 -5.28 -9.58
N ILE A 119 1.10 -5.38 -10.89
CA ILE A 119 0.00 -5.17 -11.86
C ILE A 119 -1.17 -6.14 -11.64
N GLU A 120 -0.90 -7.39 -11.23
CA GLU A 120 -1.93 -8.38 -10.99
C GLU A 120 -2.79 -7.96 -9.79
N HIS A 121 -2.14 -7.53 -8.71
CA HIS A 121 -2.80 -6.96 -7.53
C HIS A 121 -3.71 -5.77 -7.88
N LEU A 122 -3.22 -4.83 -8.69
CA LEU A 122 -4.02 -3.69 -9.14
C LEU A 122 -5.27 -4.13 -9.92
N LEU A 123 -5.11 -5.08 -10.84
CA LEU A 123 -6.22 -5.60 -11.66
C LEU A 123 -7.22 -6.39 -10.81
N GLN A 124 -6.74 -7.21 -9.88
CA GLN A 124 -7.59 -7.97 -8.96
C GLN A 124 -8.39 -7.03 -8.05
N SER A 125 -7.74 -6.00 -7.50
CA SER A 125 -8.37 -4.96 -6.68
C SER A 125 -9.45 -4.21 -7.47
N ALA A 126 -9.12 -3.76 -8.68
CA ALA A 126 -10.06 -3.05 -9.55
C ALA A 126 -11.27 -3.92 -9.93
N GLU A 127 -11.07 -5.19 -10.28
CA GLU A 127 -12.16 -6.10 -10.64
C GLU A 127 -13.04 -6.49 -9.45
N ALA A 128 -12.46 -6.68 -8.27
CA ALA A 128 -13.22 -6.91 -7.04
C ALA A 128 -14.14 -5.72 -6.74
N VAL A 129 -13.59 -4.51 -6.76
CA VAL A 129 -14.38 -3.28 -6.56
C VAL A 129 -15.42 -3.11 -7.66
N ARG A 130 -15.10 -3.42 -8.92
CA ARG A 130 -16.06 -3.35 -10.03
C ARG A 130 -17.24 -4.30 -9.83
N ARG A 131 -17.00 -5.51 -9.33
CA ARG A 131 -18.06 -6.48 -9.03
C ARG A 131 -18.96 -6.01 -7.90
N ASP A 132 -18.37 -5.47 -6.84
CA ASP A 132 -19.11 -5.16 -5.60
C ASP A 132 -19.77 -3.77 -5.66
N TYR A 133 -19.23 -2.85 -6.47
CA TYR A 133 -19.72 -1.47 -6.66
C TYR A 133 -19.86 -1.11 -8.15
N PRO A 134 -20.70 -1.82 -8.92
CA PRO A 134 -20.73 -1.72 -10.39
C PRO A 134 -21.01 -0.32 -10.94
N ASP A 135 -21.72 0.52 -10.20
CA ASP A 135 -22.09 1.88 -10.63
C ASP A 135 -21.08 2.97 -10.18
N GLN A 136 -19.95 2.58 -9.59
CA GLN A 136 -18.94 3.51 -9.05
C GLN A 136 -17.63 3.47 -9.85
N ASP A 137 -17.68 3.85 -11.13
CA ASP A 137 -16.52 3.84 -12.05
C ASP A 137 -15.28 4.54 -11.49
N TRP A 138 -15.47 5.64 -10.75
CA TRP A 138 -14.37 6.38 -10.12
C TRP A 138 -13.64 5.55 -9.06
N LEU A 139 -14.35 4.64 -8.39
CA LEU A 139 -13.80 3.77 -7.35
C LEU A 139 -13.04 2.60 -7.99
N HIS A 140 -13.51 2.07 -9.12
CA HIS A 140 -12.78 1.07 -9.91
C HIS A 140 -11.43 1.63 -10.35
N LEU A 141 -11.45 2.86 -10.88
CA LEU A 141 -10.22 3.54 -11.28
C LEU A 141 -9.33 3.83 -10.08
N THR A 142 -9.89 4.25 -8.94
CA THR A 142 -9.12 4.47 -7.70
C THR A 142 -8.39 3.20 -7.28
N ALA A 143 -9.07 2.05 -7.28
CA ALA A 143 -8.47 0.75 -6.98
C ALA A 143 -7.42 0.35 -8.01
N LEU A 144 -7.61 0.65 -9.30
CA LEU A 144 -6.61 0.35 -10.32
C LEU A 144 -5.32 1.15 -10.15
N ILE A 145 -5.36 2.36 -9.58
CA ILE A 145 -4.21 3.26 -9.56
C ILE A 145 -3.55 3.40 -8.19
N HIS A 146 -4.08 2.77 -7.14
CA HIS A 146 -3.68 3.05 -5.74
C HIS A 146 -2.19 2.93 -5.49
N ASP A 147 -1.54 1.88 -6.00
CA ASP A 147 -0.10 1.64 -5.80
C ASP A 147 0.80 2.20 -6.90
N LEU A 148 0.30 3.02 -7.85
CA LEU A 148 1.17 3.59 -8.89
C LEU A 148 2.25 4.52 -8.33
N GLY A 149 2.11 4.98 -7.08
CA GLY A 149 3.15 5.73 -6.40
C GLY A 149 4.46 4.93 -6.25
N THR A 150 4.38 3.61 -6.19
CA THR A 150 5.52 2.69 -6.02
C THR A 150 6.48 2.75 -7.20
N VAL A 151 5.95 2.74 -8.44
CA VAL A 151 6.74 2.78 -9.69
C VAL A 151 7.71 3.96 -9.69
N LEU A 152 7.24 5.09 -9.18
CA LEU A 152 7.88 6.38 -9.34
C LEU A 152 8.83 6.73 -8.18
N MET A 153 8.80 5.95 -7.08
CA MET A 153 9.53 6.28 -5.86
C MET A 153 10.74 5.39 -5.56
N ASN A 154 11.01 4.35 -6.38
CA ASN A 154 11.86 3.19 -6.04
C ASN A 154 11.17 2.34 -4.95
N PRO A 155 11.06 1.00 -5.09
CA PRO A 155 10.14 0.17 -4.33
C PRO A 155 10.39 0.29 -2.83
N THR A 156 9.61 1.16 -2.21
CA THR A 156 9.57 1.36 -0.77
C THR A 156 8.12 1.13 -0.41
N PHE A 157 7.87 -0.09 0.06
CA PHE A 157 6.56 -0.56 0.46
C PHE A 157 6.46 -0.61 1.98
N GLY A 158 5.23 -0.77 2.47
CA GLY A 158 4.91 -0.97 3.87
C GLY A 158 4.02 0.11 4.49
N ASP A 159 3.58 -0.18 5.71
CA ASP A 159 2.59 0.62 6.42
C ASP A 159 3.01 2.09 6.61
N ALA A 160 2.05 2.97 6.41
CA ALA A 160 2.16 4.39 6.69
C ALA A 160 1.90 4.65 8.18
N PHE A 161 2.70 5.51 8.81
CA PHE A 161 2.51 5.86 10.22
C PHE A 161 2.71 7.35 10.47
N PRO A 162 2.02 7.94 11.46
CA PRO A 162 2.22 9.34 11.82
C PRO A 162 3.64 9.63 12.28
N LEU A 163 4.31 10.60 11.64
CA LEU A 163 5.57 11.17 12.13
C LEU A 163 5.27 12.29 13.10
N GLY A 164 6.17 12.62 14.02
CA GLY A 164 5.98 13.79 14.88
C GLY A 164 5.35 13.52 16.24
N CYS A 165 4.88 12.30 16.49
CA CYS A 165 4.25 11.87 17.75
C CYS A 165 4.79 10.52 18.22
N ALA A 166 4.27 10.02 19.35
CA ALA A 166 4.51 8.65 19.77
C ALA A 166 4.04 7.66 18.69
N LEU A 167 4.82 6.61 18.45
CA LEU A 167 4.43 5.50 17.59
C LEU A 167 3.55 4.54 18.38
N ASP A 168 2.41 4.16 17.80
CA ASP A 168 1.50 3.19 18.43
C ASP A 168 2.08 1.77 18.37
N GLU A 169 1.70 0.93 19.34
CA GLU A 169 2.13 -0.46 19.41
C GLU A 169 1.54 -1.32 18.28
N SER A 170 0.46 -0.84 17.62
CA SER A 170 -0.16 -1.49 16.47
C SER A 170 0.69 -1.47 15.21
N ILE A 171 1.69 -0.59 15.12
CA ILE A 171 2.56 -0.48 13.94
C ILE A 171 3.35 -1.78 13.79
N VAL A 172 3.34 -2.35 12.59
CA VAL A 172 4.09 -3.57 12.29
C VAL A 172 5.58 -3.34 12.62
N HIS A 173 6.18 -4.30 13.32
CA HIS A 173 7.56 -4.21 13.80
C HIS A 173 7.85 -3.06 14.80
N HIS A 174 6.84 -2.56 15.52
CA HIS A 174 6.98 -1.54 16.57
C HIS A 174 8.14 -1.83 17.56
N ASN A 175 8.45 -3.10 17.83
CA ASN A 175 9.52 -3.51 18.74
C ASN A 175 10.91 -2.93 18.42
N TYR A 176 11.25 -2.70 17.15
CA TYR A 176 12.57 -2.11 16.85
C TYR A 176 12.60 -0.59 17.09
N PHE A 177 11.45 0.06 17.28
CA PHE A 177 11.38 1.47 17.65
C PHE A 177 11.41 1.70 19.16
N LYS A 178 11.21 0.65 19.98
CA LYS A 178 11.19 0.74 21.46
C LYS A 178 12.50 1.24 22.05
N GLU A 179 13.63 0.90 21.41
CA GLU A 179 14.95 1.32 21.87
C GLU A 179 15.31 2.76 21.45
N ASN A 180 14.40 3.46 20.75
CA ASN A 180 14.64 4.84 20.38
C ASN A 180 14.28 5.79 21.52
N PRO A 181 15.25 6.48 22.15
CA PRO A 181 15.00 7.38 23.29
C PRO A 181 14.20 8.64 22.92
N LEU A 182 13.79 8.79 21.65
CA LEU A 182 13.09 9.97 21.12
C LEU A 182 11.59 9.75 20.92
N LEU A 183 11.02 8.66 21.44
CA LEU A 183 9.57 8.43 21.48
C LEU A 183 8.90 9.65 22.14
N GLN A 184 8.16 10.41 21.34
CA GLN A 184 7.55 11.67 21.74
C GLN A 184 6.36 11.41 22.66
N THR A 185 5.81 12.48 23.22
CA THR A 185 4.50 12.43 23.87
C THR A 185 3.42 11.94 22.88
N ARG A 186 2.29 11.42 23.40
CA ARG A 186 1.17 10.88 22.61
C ARG A 186 0.81 11.76 21.40
N LEU A 187 0.75 13.08 21.57
CA LEU A 187 0.38 14.01 20.51
C LEU A 187 1.60 14.64 19.82
N GLY A 188 2.77 14.68 20.47
CA GLY A 188 3.99 15.27 19.94
C GLY A 188 3.78 16.70 19.41
N VAL A 189 3.95 16.89 18.10
CA VAL A 189 3.79 18.20 17.42
C VAL A 189 2.34 18.55 17.05
N TYR A 190 1.39 17.65 17.30
CA TYR A 190 -0.01 17.81 16.91
C TYR A 190 -0.90 18.27 18.06
N THR A 191 -2.05 18.83 17.69
CA THR A 191 -3.16 19.08 18.61
C THR A 191 -4.19 17.97 18.52
N GLU A 192 -4.93 17.76 19.61
CA GLU A 192 -6.00 16.76 19.63
C GLU A 192 -7.08 17.09 18.59
N ASN A 193 -7.58 16.05 17.89
CA ASN A 193 -8.59 16.17 16.83
C ASN A 193 -8.22 17.15 15.70
N CYS A 194 -6.93 17.28 15.37
CA CYS A 194 -6.47 18.20 14.32
C CYS A 194 -6.93 17.81 12.90
N GLY A 195 -7.27 16.53 12.68
CA GLY A 195 -7.62 15.94 11.39
C GLY A 195 -6.40 15.33 10.69
N LEU A 196 -6.60 14.19 10.01
CA LEU A 196 -5.53 13.45 9.30
C LEU A 196 -4.89 14.27 8.17
N ASP A 197 -5.62 15.23 7.61
CA ASP A 197 -5.09 16.14 6.58
C ASP A 197 -3.90 16.98 7.08
N LYS A 198 -3.84 17.25 8.40
CA LYS A 198 -2.78 18.00 9.08
C LYS A 198 -1.69 17.10 9.67
N VAL A 199 -1.89 15.79 9.66
CA VAL A 199 -0.89 14.83 10.14
C VAL A 199 0.13 14.61 9.03
N THR A 200 1.41 14.65 9.41
CA THR A 200 2.51 14.27 8.53
C THR A 200 2.72 12.78 8.64
N MET A 201 2.35 12.04 7.60
CA MET A 201 2.57 10.61 7.49
C MET A 201 4.03 10.31 7.11
N SER A 202 4.49 9.08 7.35
CA SER A 202 5.74 8.58 6.80
C SER A 202 5.73 8.74 5.26
N TRP A 203 6.90 9.00 4.69
CA TRP A 203 7.02 9.20 3.25
C TRP A 203 6.93 7.85 2.53
N GLY A 204 5.91 7.69 1.68
CA GLY A 204 5.56 6.43 1.02
C GLY A 204 4.87 6.65 -0.33
N HIS A 205 4.45 5.55 -0.98
CA HIS A 205 3.70 5.64 -2.23
C HIS A 205 2.40 6.44 -2.10
N ASP A 206 1.73 6.38 -0.94
CA ASP A 206 0.49 7.10 -0.62
C ASP A 206 0.61 8.61 -0.78
N GLU A 207 1.55 9.23 -0.07
CA GLU A 207 1.75 10.68 -0.12
C GLU A 207 2.23 11.08 -1.53
N TYR A 208 3.02 10.22 -2.20
CA TYR A 208 3.53 10.53 -3.52
C TYR A 208 2.46 10.48 -4.61
N ILE A 209 1.65 9.42 -4.68
CA ILE A 209 0.57 9.31 -5.68
C ILE A 209 -0.48 10.40 -5.46
N TYR A 210 -0.75 10.77 -4.21
CA TYR A 210 -1.58 11.93 -3.89
C TYR A 210 -1.03 13.24 -4.48
N LEU A 211 0.29 13.47 -4.40
CA LEU A 211 0.93 14.64 -5.00
C LEU A 211 0.85 14.60 -6.54
N VAL A 212 1.07 13.43 -7.15
CA VAL A 212 0.93 13.23 -8.60
C VAL A 212 -0.49 13.57 -9.04
N MET A 213 -1.51 13.05 -8.36
CA MET A 213 -2.91 13.30 -8.69
C MET A 213 -3.27 14.79 -8.60
N LYS A 214 -2.77 15.47 -7.55
CA LYS A 214 -2.98 16.90 -7.36
C LYS A 214 -2.29 17.74 -8.43
N GLY A 215 -1.01 17.47 -8.69
CA GLY A 215 -0.24 18.24 -9.68
C GLY A 215 -0.69 18.04 -11.12
N ASN A 216 -1.30 16.89 -11.43
CA ASN A 216 -1.90 16.62 -12.74
C ASN A 216 -3.42 16.95 -12.81
N GLU A 217 -3.97 17.66 -11.82
CA GLU A 217 -5.37 18.10 -11.76
C GLU A 217 -6.41 17.00 -12.05
N THR A 218 -6.19 15.82 -11.48
CA THR A 218 -7.05 14.65 -11.69
C THR A 218 -8.49 14.96 -11.30
N LYS A 219 -9.47 14.55 -12.12
CA LYS A 219 -10.91 14.85 -11.94
C LYS A 219 -11.66 13.85 -11.04
N LEU A 220 -10.94 13.03 -10.30
CA LEU A 220 -11.52 12.08 -9.35
C LEU A 220 -12.13 12.81 -8.14
N PRO A 221 -13.13 12.23 -7.46
CA PRO A 221 -13.78 12.87 -6.33
C PRO A 221 -12.83 12.96 -5.11
N PRO A 222 -13.10 13.85 -4.14
CA PRO A 222 -12.29 13.98 -2.92
C PRO A 222 -12.10 12.68 -2.14
N ALA A 223 -13.09 11.78 -2.17
CA ALA A 223 -13.00 10.46 -1.56
C ALA A 223 -11.86 9.61 -2.15
N SER A 224 -11.64 9.69 -3.46
CA SER A 224 -10.51 9.02 -4.13
C SER A 224 -9.18 9.54 -3.60
N PHE A 225 -9.00 10.86 -3.51
CA PHE A 225 -7.78 11.45 -2.95
C PHE A 225 -7.53 11.05 -1.49
N PHE A 226 -8.59 10.80 -0.72
CA PHE A 226 -8.47 10.31 0.66
C PHE A 226 -7.99 8.85 0.68
N ILE A 227 -8.65 7.96 -0.08
CA ILE A 227 -8.26 6.54 -0.19
C ILE A 227 -6.80 6.44 -0.62
N MET A 228 -6.43 7.15 -1.68
CA MET A 228 -5.07 7.10 -2.25
C MET A 228 -3.98 7.54 -1.26
N ARG A 229 -4.29 8.46 -0.34
CA ARG A 229 -3.32 9.04 0.60
C ARG A 229 -3.17 8.26 1.91
N PHE A 230 -4.13 7.40 2.24
CA PHE A 230 -4.20 6.79 3.56
C PHE A 230 -4.57 5.30 3.52
N HIS A 231 -4.38 4.62 2.38
CA HIS A 231 -4.75 3.21 2.27
C HIS A 231 -3.71 2.28 2.91
N SER A 232 -2.50 2.76 3.18
CA SER A 232 -1.48 2.03 3.95
C SER A 232 -1.44 2.38 5.44
N LEU A 233 -2.35 3.23 5.96
CA LEU A 233 -2.37 3.67 7.36
C LEU A 233 -2.95 2.61 8.31
#